data_AF-A0A7K9FQI5-F1
#
_entry.id   AF-A0A7K9FQI5-F1
#
_cell.length_a   1.000
_cell.length_b   1.000
_cell.length_c   1.000
_cell.angle_alpha   90.00
_cell.angle_beta   90.00
_cell.angle_gamma   90.00
#
_symmetry.space_group_name_H-M   'P 1'
#
loop_
_entity.id
_entity.type
_entity.pdbx_description
1 polymer ?
#
loop_
_entity_poly.entity_id
_entity_poly.type
_entity_poly.pdbx_seq_one_letter_code
_entity_poly.pdbx_strand_id
1 'polypeptide(L)'
;FQKAESDLDYIQHRLEFEIMKSLPDNPAAEENPVALLEELSVVKSRYKMLCVQLEKVSIEQRESMKGIRAALENTMKMVQALQQHADLERFPLSEEEQAAAQQLTCQTVKEMESLVEEVIRPQSVTIAETNNPEYSSAEVRKAGFVT
;
A
#
# COMPACT_ATOMS: atom_id res chain seq x y z
N PHE A 1 51.73 3.14 9.80
CA PHE A 1 50.78 3.65 8.81
C PHE A 1 51.04 3.09 7.42
N GLN A 2 52.26 3.19 6.87
CA GLN A 2 52.59 2.63 5.54
C GLN A 2 52.18 1.16 5.32
N LYS A 3 52.35 0.29 6.32
CA LYS A 3 51.89 -1.10 6.23
C LYS A 3 50.37 -1.22 6.10
N ALA A 4 49.61 -0.43 6.87
CA ALA A 4 48.16 -0.47 6.83
C ALA A 4 47.61 0.06 5.50
N GLU A 5 48.31 1.03 4.90
CA GLU A 5 48.02 1.57 3.57
C GLU A 5 48.29 0.49 2.50
N SER A 6 49.46 -0.14 2.50
CA SER A 6 49.76 -1.22 1.55
C SER A 6 48.84 -2.45 1.72
N ASP A 7 48.43 -2.75 2.96
CA ASP A 7 47.49 -3.84 3.24
C ASP A 7 46.09 -3.50 2.66
N LEU A 8 45.65 -2.24 2.73
CA LEU A 8 44.38 -1.79 2.14
C LEU A 8 44.42 -1.85 0.62
N ASP A 9 45.51 -1.38 0.00
CA ASP A 9 45.70 -1.44 -1.45
C ASP A 9 45.67 -2.88 -1.97
N TYR A 10 46.31 -3.80 -1.23
CA TYR A 10 46.28 -5.22 -1.57
C TYR A 10 44.87 -5.81 -1.49
N ILE A 11 44.10 -5.47 -0.45
CA ILE A 11 42.71 -5.91 -0.31
C ILE A 11 41.85 -5.37 -1.45
N GLN A 12 41.98 -4.08 -1.78
CA GLN A 12 41.23 -3.46 -2.88
C GLN A 12 41.51 -4.17 -4.21
N HIS A 13 42.78 -4.34 -4.58
CA HIS A 13 43.13 -4.98 -5.85
C HIS A 13 42.69 -6.44 -5.94
N ARG A 14 42.74 -7.19 -4.82
CA ARG A 14 42.25 -8.56 -4.80
C ARG A 14 40.74 -8.61 -5.04
N LEU A 15 39.98 -7.71 -4.43
CA LEU A 15 38.53 -7.61 -4.63
C LEU A 15 38.17 -7.19 -6.05
N GLU A 16 38.84 -6.18 -6.61
CA GLU A 16 38.65 -5.74 -8.00
C GLU A 16 38.85 -6.91 -8.98
N PHE A 17 39.94 -7.66 -8.81
CA PHE A 17 40.24 -8.82 -9.65
C PHE A 17 39.16 -9.91 -9.54
N GLU A 18 38.73 -10.25 -8.32
CA GLU A 18 37.71 -11.26 -8.09
C GLU A 18 36.35 -10.85 -8.69
N ILE A 19 35.94 -9.59 -8.51
CA ILE A 19 34.69 -9.04 -9.08
C ILE A 19 34.74 -9.13 -10.61
N MET A 20 35.80 -8.62 -11.24
CA MET A 20 35.95 -8.65 -12.70
C MET A 20 35.98 -10.07 -13.26
N LYS A 21 36.56 -11.04 -12.54
CA LYS A 21 36.58 -12.45 -12.94
C LYS A 21 35.21 -13.12 -12.82
N SER A 22 34.40 -12.70 -11.84
CA SER A 22 33.10 -13.31 -11.54
C SER A 22 31.95 -12.73 -12.37
N LEU A 23 32.11 -11.53 -12.93
CA LEU A 23 31.06 -10.84 -13.67
C LEU A 23 30.82 -11.52 -15.03
N PRO A 24 29.57 -11.84 -15.39
CA PRO A 24 29.27 -12.32 -16.74
C PRO A 24 29.55 -11.21 -17.76
N ASP A 25 29.90 -11.58 -19.00
CA ASP A 25 30.24 -10.63 -20.09
C ASP A 25 29.10 -9.64 -20.43
N ASN A 26 27.87 -9.94 -20.02
CA ASN A 26 26.69 -9.09 -20.17
C ASN A 26 25.71 -9.31 -19.00
N PRO A 27 25.93 -8.67 -17.83
CA PRO A 27 25.02 -8.80 -16.71
C PRO A 27 23.67 -8.13 -17.03
N ALA A 28 22.58 -8.73 -16.58
CA ALA A 28 21.26 -8.15 -16.79
C ALA A 28 21.14 -6.81 -16.02
N ALA A 29 20.42 -5.83 -16.56
CA ALA A 29 20.19 -4.55 -15.88
C ALA A 29 19.51 -4.73 -14.50
N GLU A 30 18.71 -5.79 -14.35
CA GLU A 30 18.04 -6.22 -13.12
C GLU A 30 19.00 -6.69 -12.02
N GLU A 31 20.28 -6.95 -12.34
CA GLU A 31 21.30 -7.34 -11.35
C GLU A 31 22.11 -6.13 -10.83
N ASN A 32 21.95 -4.95 -11.44
CA ASN A 32 22.66 -3.75 -11.02
C ASN A 32 21.92 -3.07 -9.85
N PRO A 33 22.50 -3.06 -8.63
CA PRO A 33 21.85 -2.47 -7.46
C PRO A 33 21.60 -0.96 -7.61
N VAL A 34 22.41 -0.24 -8.39
CA VAL A 34 22.22 1.20 -8.63
C VAL A 34 20.98 1.43 -9.50
N ALA A 35 20.84 0.69 -10.60
CA ALA A 35 19.69 0.79 -11.48
C ALA A 35 18.38 0.40 -10.76
N LEU A 36 18.42 -0.68 -9.96
CA LEU A 36 17.28 -1.09 -9.14
C LEU A 36 16.81 0.00 -8.16
N LEU A 37 17.75 0.72 -7.52
CA LEU A 37 17.40 1.81 -6.61
C LEU A 37 16.73 3.00 -7.33
N GLU A 38 17.18 3.30 -8.54
CA GLU A 38 16.56 4.33 -9.39
C GLU A 38 15.13 3.92 -9.79
N GLU A 39 14.94 2.69 -10.26
CA GLU A 39 13.62 2.16 -10.60
C GLU A 39 12.66 2.15 -9.40
N LEU A 40 13.13 1.67 -8.25
CA LEU A 40 12.34 1.69 -7.01
C LEU A 40 11.92 3.11 -6.60
N SER A 41 12.80 4.09 -6.80
CA SER A 41 12.48 5.50 -6.55
C SER A 41 11.34 5.99 -7.46
N VAL A 42 11.40 5.65 -8.75
CA VAL A 42 10.36 5.99 -9.74
C VAL A 42 9.03 5.32 -9.37
N VAL A 43 9.04 4.02 -9.08
CA VAL A 43 7.83 3.26 -8.69
C VAL A 43 7.21 3.83 -7.42
N LYS A 44 8.04 4.11 -6.39
CA LYS A 44 7.59 4.72 -5.13
C LYS A 44 6.96 6.10 -5.35
N SER A 45 7.54 6.91 -6.22
CA SER A 45 6.99 8.23 -6.59
C SER A 45 5.63 8.09 -7.28
N ARG A 46 5.52 7.20 -8.27
CA ARG A 46 4.27 6.94 -8.99
C ARG A 46 3.17 6.42 -8.07
N TYR A 47 3.51 5.49 -7.17
CA TYR A 47 2.57 4.97 -6.18
C TYR A 47 2.01 6.10 -5.31
N LYS A 48 2.87 6.96 -4.74
CA LYS A 48 2.44 8.10 -3.92
C LYS A 48 1.50 9.03 -4.70
N MET A 49 1.82 9.33 -5.95
CA MET A 49 0.98 10.15 -6.81
C MET A 49 -0.40 9.51 -7.02
N LEU A 50 -0.45 8.22 -7.31
CA LEU A 50 -1.71 7.48 -7.50
C LEU A 50 -2.56 7.47 -6.22
N CYS A 51 -1.94 7.30 -5.04
CA CYS A 51 -2.66 7.38 -3.76
C CYS A 51 -3.35 8.74 -3.58
N VAL A 52 -2.65 9.84 -3.84
CA VAL A 52 -3.22 11.19 -3.73
C VAL A 52 -4.36 11.40 -4.74
N GLN A 53 -4.20 10.91 -5.97
CA GLN A 53 -5.26 10.99 -6.98
C GLN A 53 -6.49 10.18 -6.58
N LEU A 54 -6.30 8.96 -6.06
CA LEU A 54 -7.39 8.10 -5.62
C LEU A 54 -8.15 8.73 -4.45
N GLU A 55 -7.45 9.30 -3.48
CA GLU A 55 -8.06 10.02 -2.35
C GLU A 55 -8.93 11.17 -2.85
N LYS A 56 -8.41 11.99 -3.76
CA LYS A 56 -9.16 13.10 -4.36
C LYS A 56 -10.43 12.61 -5.07
N VAL A 57 -10.31 11.59 -5.92
CA VAL A 57 -11.46 11.02 -6.65
C VAL A 57 -12.49 10.45 -5.68
N SER A 58 -12.06 9.74 -4.64
CA SER A 58 -12.97 9.18 -3.62
C SER A 58 -13.75 10.26 -2.88
N ILE A 59 -13.08 11.36 -2.51
CA ILE A 59 -13.72 12.52 -1.89
C ILE A 59 -14.77 13.13 -2.84
N GLU A 60 -14.39 13.41 -4.08
CA GLU A 60 -15.30 14.00 -5.08
C GLU A 60 -16.50 13.09 -5.37
N GLN A 61 -16.29 11.77 -5.49
CA GLN A 61 -17.37 10.79 -5.67
C GLN A 61 -18.32 10.78 -4.47
N ARG A 62 -17.79 10.78 -3.25
CA ARG A 62 -18.60 10.81 -2.02
C ARG A 62 -19.44 12.07 -1.94
N GLU A 63 -18.86 13.22 -2.26
CA GLU A 63 -19.55 14.51 -2.27
C GLU A 63 -20.60 14.60 -3.37
N SER A 64 -20.28 14.14 -4.57
CA SER A 64 -21.21 14.05 -5.70
C SER A 64 -22.41 13.16 -5.37
N MET A 65 -22.16 11.94 -4.86
CA MET A 65 -23.23 11.02 -4.45
C MET A 65 -24.09 11.59 -3.31
N LYS A 66 -23.48 12.33 -2.37
CA LYS A 66 -24.24 13.05 -1.32
C LYS A 66 -25.14 14.13 -1.95
N GLY A 67 -24.63 14.88 -2.93
CA GLY A 67 -25.39 15.89 -3.65
C GLY A 67 -26.57 15.30 -4.44
N ILE A 68 -26.35 14.21 -5.19
CA ILE A 68 -27.39 13.50 -5.94
C ILE A 68 -28.51 13.04 -5.00
N ARG A 69 -28.16 12.41 -3.87
CA ARG A 69 -29.14 11.97 -2.87
C ARG A 69 -29.98 13.13 -2.34
N ALA A 70 -29.34 14.25 -1.97
CA ALA A 70 -30.05 15.41 -1.45
C ALA A 70 -30.98 16.05 -2.49
N ALA A 71 -30.53 16.16 -3.75
CA ALA A 71 -31.33 16.69 -4.84
C ALA A 71 -32.56 15.81 -5.12
N LEU A 72 -32.38 14.49 -5.15
CA LEU A 72 -33.46 13.54 -5.34
C LEU A 72 -34.49 13.61 -4.19
N GLU A 73 -34.03 13.63 -2.94
CA GLU A 73 -34.90 13.74 -1.76
C GLU A 73 -35.73 15.04 -1.79
N ASN A 74 -35.08 16.17 -2.09
CA ASN A 74 -35.77 17.46 -2.20
C ASN A 74 -36.79 17.47 -3.34
N THR A 75 -36.43 16.91 -4.49
CA THR A 75 -37.32 16.81 -5.65
C THR A 75 -38.54 15.96 -5.31
N MET A 76 -38.34 14.82 -4.65
CA MET A 76 -39.44 13.94 -4.22
C MET A 76 -40.37 14.63 -3.23
N LYS A 77 -39.83 15.40 -2.27
CA LYS A 77 -40.62 16.23 -1.34
C LYS A 77 -41.42 17.31 -2.08
N MET A 78 -40.82 17.98 -3.06
CA MET A 78 -41.51 18.99 -3.87
C MET A 78 -42.65 18.40 -4.69
N VAL A 79 -42.39 17.29 -5.39
CA VAL A 79 -43.42 16.58 -6.17
C VAL A 79 -44.58 16.15 -5.28
N GLN A 80 -44.28 15.59 -4.10
CA GLN A 80 -45.30 15.21 -3.12
C GLN A 80 -46.15 16.41 -2.68
N ALA A 81 -45.53 17.56 -2.38
CA ALA A 81 -46.27 18.76 -1.99
C ALA A 81 -47.18 19.26 -3.11
N LEU A 82 -46.70 19.27 -4.35
CA LEU A 82 -47.49 19.67 -5.52
C LEU A 82 -48.67 18.73 -5.77
N GLN A 83 -48.46 17.41 -5.65
CA GLN A 83 -49.53 16.42 -5.77
C GLN A 83 -50.61 16.63 -4.70
N GLN A 84 -50.21 16.91 -3.45
CA GLN A 84 -51.14 17.22 -2.37
C GLN A 84 -51.95 18.50 -2.62
N HIS A 85 -51.33 19.53 -3.20
CA HIS A 85 -52.03 20.78 -3.55
C HIS A 85 -52.99 20.63 -4.74
N ALA A 86 -52.74 19.68 -5.63
CA ALA A 86 -53.54 19.43 -6.83
C ALA A 86 -54.57 18.31 -6.66
N ASP A 87 -54.73 17.77 -5.44
CA ASP A 87 -55.59 16.62 -5.12
C ASP A 87 -55.36 15.40 -6.05
N LEU A 88 -54.11 15.18 -6.45
CA LEU A 88 -53.72 14.03 -7.27
C LEU A 88 -53.49 12.79 -6.41
N GLU A 89 -53.91 11.62 -6.91
CA GLU A 89 -53.62 10.34 -6.26
C GLU A 89 -52.09 10.10 -6.20
N ARG A 90 -51.62 9.69 -5.02
CA ARG A 90 -50.22 9.34 -4.80
C ARG A 90 -50.04 7.84 -4.95
N PHE A 91 -49.30 7.44 -5.98
CA PHE A 91 -48.87 6.06 -6.13
C PHE A 91 -47.56 5.82 -5.36
N PRO A 92 -47.39 4.64 -4.75
CA PRO A 92 -46.10 4.22 -4.23
C PRO A 92 -45.09 4.10 -5.38
N LEU A 93 -43.80 4.19 -5.05
CA LEU A 93 -42.74 3.89 -6.00
C LEU A 93 -42.91 2.45 -6.51
N SER A 94 -42.63 2.26 -7.79
CA SER A 94 -42.49 0.93 -8.39
C SER A 94 -41.32 0.16 -7.78
N GLU A 95 -41.31 -1.16 -7.96
CA GLU A 95 -40.22 -2.02 -7.45
C GLU A 95 -38.84 -1.59 -8.00
N GLU A 96 -38.77 -1.21 -9.27
CA GLU A 96 -37.55 -0.71 -9.91
C GLU A 96 -37.06 0.59 -9.26
N GLU A 97 -37.96 1.55 -9.05
CA GLU A 97 -37.63 2.83 -8.41
C GLU A 97 -37.20 2.64 -6.94
N GLN A 98 -37.84 1.71 -6.24
CA GLN A 98 -37.47 1.38 -4.87
C GLN A 98 -36.10 0.72 -4.80
N ALA A 99 -35.78 -0.19 -5.73
CA ALA A 99 -34.47 -0.80 -5.84
C ALA A 99 -33.39 0.24 -6.18
N ALA A 100 -33.66 1.16 -7.11
CA ALA A 100 -32.75 2.26 -7.45
C ALA A 100 -32.49 3.17 -6.24
N ALA A 101 -33.52 3.51 -5.47
CA ALA A 101 -33.38 4.31 -4.24
C ALA A 101 -32.52 3.60 -3.18
N GLN A 102 -32.67 2.29 -3.05
CA GLN A 102 -31.85 1.46 -2.16
C GLN A 102 -30.37 1.44 -2.60
N GLN A 103 -30.10 1.27 -3.89
CA GLN A 103 -28.73 1.32 -4.43
C GLN A 103 -28.06 2.68 -4.19
N LEU A 104 -28.82 3.77 -4.29
CA LEU A 104 -28.32 5.10 -3.99
C LEU A 104 -28.00 5.31 -2.49
N THR A 105 -28.68 4.58 -1.61
CA THR A 105 -28.47 4.64 -0.14
C THR A 105 -27.43 3.63 0.36
N CYS A 106 -27.15 2.55 -0.39
CA CYS A 106 -26.04 1.65 -0.13
C CYS A 106 -24.70 2.42 -0.15
N GLN A 107 -24.02 2.45 0.98
CA GLN A 107 -22.70 3.07 1.11
C GLN A 107 -21.67 2.28 0.29
N THR A 108 -21.33 2.79 -0.91
CA THR A 108 -20.12 2.45 -1.70
C THR A 108 -18.82 2.63 -0.90
N VAL A 109 -18.90 3.23 0.29
CA VAL A 109 -17.79 3.52 1.21
C VAL A 109 -17.14 2.23 1.77
N LYS A 110 -17.92 1.16 2.03
CA LYS A 110 -17.37 -0.06 2.66
C LYS A 110 -16.38 -0.82 1.78
N GLU A 111 -16.46 -0.71 0.46
CA GLU A 111 -15.53 -1.38 -0.44
C GLU A 111 -14.25 -0.57 -0.65
N MET A 112 -14.33 0.75 -0.75
CA MET A 112 -13.13 1.57 -0.98
C MET A 112 -12.28 1.80 0.28
N GLU A 113 -12.89 1.93 1.47
CA GLU A 113 -12.13 2.06 2.72
C GLU A 113 -11.37 0.76 3.07
N SER A 114 -12.00 -0.41 2.87
CA SER A 114 -11.36 -1.72 3.07
C SER A 114 -10.16 -1.93 2.13
N LEU A 115 -10.27 -1.52 0.87
CA LEU A 115 -9.20 -1.67 -0.12
C LEU A 115 -8.03 -0.71 0.13
N VAL A 116 -8.31 0.49 0.63
CA VAL A 116 -7.28 1.47 1.00
C VAL A 116 -6.52 1.02 2.24
N GLU A 117 -7.20 0.47 3.25
CA GLU A 117 -6.56 0.04 4.51
C GLU A 117 -5.70 -1.23 4.35
N GLU A 118 -6.10 -2.15 3.46
CA GLU A 118 -5.34 -3.38 3.16
C GLU A 118 -4.07 -3.10 2.34
N VAL A 119 -4.11 -2.12 1.42
CA VAL A 119 -2.97 -1.76 0.56
C VAL A 119 -1.91 -0.92 1.29
N ILE A 120 -2.28 -0.22 2.36
CA ILE A 120 -1.37 0.65 3.12
C ILE A 120 -0.57 -0.11 4.19
N ARG A 121 -0.94 -1.36 4.55
CA ARG A 121 -0.08 -2.18 5.41
C ARG A 121 1.07 -2.78 4.60
N PRO A 122 2.33 -2.37 4.80
CA PRO A 122 3.41 -3.28 4.49
C PRO A 122 3.20 -4.53 5.35
N GLN A 123 2.94 -5.67 4.72
CA GLN A 123 3.21 -6.94 5.39
C GLN A 123 4.68 -6.89 5.74
N SER A 124 4.97 -6.66 7.02
CA SER A 124 6.29 -6.84 7.58
C SER A 124 6.68 -8.29 7.29
N VAL A 125 7.51 -8.47 6.26
CA VAL A 125 8.19 -9.73 5.99
C VAL A 125 9.11 -9.94 7.18
N THR A 126 8.62 -10.70 8.15
CA THR A 126 9.45 -11.24 9.21
C THR A 126 10.36 -12.26 8.52
N ILE A 127 11.58 -11.86 8.19
CA ILE A 127 12.62 -12.81 7.81
C ILE A 127 12.85 -13.67 9.05
N ALA A 128 12.33 -14.89 9.02
CA ALA A 128 12.57 -15.86 10.07
C ALA A 128 14.07 -16.18 10.09
N GLU A 129 14.77 -15.74 11.13
CA GLU A 129 16.10 -16.23 11.46
C GLU A 129 15.98 -17.74 11.72
N THR A 130 16.31 -18.54 10.71
CA THR A 130 16.49 -19.98 10.85
C THR A 130 17.76 -20.23 11.66
N ASN A 131 17.63 -20.26 12.98
CA ASN A 131 18.62 -20.85 13.86
C ASN A 131 18.75 -22.33 13.54
N ASN A 132 19.88 -22.72 12.93
CA ASN A 132 20.24 -24.13 12.81
C ASN A 132 21.26 -24.46 13.92
N PRO A 133 20.98 -25.44 14.81
CA PRO A 133 21.84 -25.76 15.93
C PRO A 133 22.74 -26.95 15.56
N GLU A 134 24.04 -26.73 15.41
CA GLU A 134 25.02 -27.80 15.52
C GLU A 134 26.41 -27.19 15.69
N TYR A 135 26.85 -27.08 16.94
CA TYR A 135 28.10 -27.70 17.42
C TYR A 135 28.22 -27.44 18.91
N SER A 136 28.02 -28.51 19.67
CA SER A 136 28.31 -28.62 21.08
C SER A 136 29.83 -28.61 21.30
N SER A 137 30.30 -27.73 22.18
CA SER A 137 31.41 -28.08 23.07
C SER A 137 31.21 -27.38 24.40
N ALA A 138 31.12 -28.23 25.41
CA ALA A 138 30.81 -27.93 26.79
C ALA A 138 32.04 -27.46 27.57
N GLU A 139 31.74 -26.95 28.77
CA GLU A 139 32.62 -26.69 29.92
C GLU A 139 33.47 -25.40 29.79
N VAL A 140 33.55 -24.50 30.78
CA VAL A 140 34.01 -24.72 32.15
C VAL A 140 33.60 -23.55 33.07
N ARG A 141 33.01 -23.90 34.24
CA ARG A 141 33.00 -23.24 35.58
C ARG A 141 32.28 -21.90 35.82
N LYS A 142 31.17 -22.04 36.55
CA LYS A 142 30.61 -21.08 37.53
C LYS A 142 31.62 -20.71 38.62
N ALA A 143 31.79 -19.41 38.84
CA ALA A 143 31.97 -18.78 40.15
C ALA A 143 31.07 -17.54 40.10
N GLY A 144 30.03 -17.35 40.91
CA GLY A 144 29.99 -17.50 42.36
C GLY A 144 29.92 -16.07 42.93
N PHE A 145 28.71 -15.50 42.97
CA PHE A 145 28.45 -14.20 43.61
C PHE A 145 28.14 -14.45 45.09
N VAL A 146 29.04 -14.07 45.99
CA VAL A 146 28.76 -13.75 47.40
C VAL A 146 29.79 -12.72 47.85
N THR A 147 29.40 -11.46 48.04
CA THR A 147 29.20 -10.81 49.35
C THR A 147 28.56 -9.45 49.10
#